data_AF-A0A352F4N4-F1
#
_entry.id   AF-A0A352F4N4-F1
#
_cell.length_a   1.000
_cell.length_b   1.000
_cell.length_c   1.000
_cell.angle_alpha   90.00
_cell.angle_beta   90.00
_cell.angle_gamma   90.00
#
_symmetry.space_group_name_H-M   'P 1'
#
loop_
_entity.id
_entity.type
_entity.pdbx_description
1 polymer ?
#
loop_
_entity_poly.entity_id
_entity_poly.type
_entity_poly.pdbx_seq_one_letter_code
_entity_poly.pdbx_strand_id
1 'polypeptide(L)'
;MTKKLRLVMLLLLGMCLLAVQPGKAKALNSVPADEDFVRNAAKGGKMEVDLGRLALKRARSLAVKRFGQRMVTDHTRAGNELKRLAMRKKIALAMAMDPEGHAEMERLSKLRGAEFDRAYTDLMVSDHEKDVGEFQNEADNGADADIKAFAARTLPTLKTHLSLARAAAAKVK
;
A
#
# COMPACT_ATOMS: atom_id res chain seq x y z
N MET A 1 79.27 17.02 25.19
CA MET A 1 79.72 16.49 23.87
C MET A 1 79.71 14.98 24.01
N THR A 2 78.97 14.14 23.29
CA THR A 2 78.61 14.08 21.86
C THR A 2 77.30 13.28 21.67
N LYS A 3 76.64 13.48 20.53
CA LYS A 3 75.37 12.85 20.11
C LYS A 3 75.60 11.50 19.38
N LYS A 4 74.49 10.75 19.24
CA LYS A 4 74.07 9.78 18.18
C LYS A 4 74.11 8.29 18.60
N LEU A 5 73.30 7.34 18.10
CA LEU A 5 71.99 7.27 17.43
C LEU A 5 71.73 5.77 17.12
N ARG A 6 70.55 5.23 17.50
CA ARG A 6 69.77 4.08 16.91
C ARG A 6 70.38 2.67 16.73
N LEU A 7 69.66 1.63 17.21
CA LEU A 7 69.06 0.50 16.42
C LEU A 7 68.27 -0.44 17.37
N VAL A 8 66.92 -0.36 17.46
CA VAL A 8 65.92 -1.31 16.89
C VAL A 8 66.21 -2.80 17.11
N MET A 9 65.39 -3.48 17.93
CA MET A 9 64.90 -4.83 17.61
C MET A 9 63.49 -5.06 18.15
N LEU A 10 62.57 -5.25 17.22
CA LEU A 10 61.17 -5.65 17.37
C LEU A 10 61.05 -7.03 18.02
N LEU A 11 60.02 -7.21 18.85
CA LEU A 11 59.23 -8.44 18.95
C LEU A 11 57.83 -8.06 19.47
N LEU A 12 56.95 -7.74 18.53
CA LEU A 12 55.52 -7.52 18.79
C LEU A 12 54.81 -8.87 18.82
N LEU A 13 54.22 -9.23 19.97
CA LEU A 13 53.19 -10.26 20.07
C LEU A 13 52.02 -9.84 19.18
N GLY A 14 51.80 -10.57 18.08
CA GLY A 14 50.64 -10.42 17.22
C GLY A 14 49.39 -10.93 17.93
N MET A 15 48.69 -10.05 18.65
CA MET A 15 47.35 -10.30 19.16
C MET A 15 46.38 -10.29 17.96
N CYS A 16 45.87 -11.45 17.59
CA CYS A 16 44.91 -11.61 16.50
C CYS A 16 43.58 -10.97 16.91
N LEU A 17 43.38 -9.71 16.51
CA LEU A 17 42.11 -9.03 16.64
C LEU A 17 41.21 -9.51 15.49
N LEU A 18 40.30 -10.45 15.78
CA LEU A 18 39.17 -10.74 14.91
C LEU A 18 38.33 -9.46 14.83
N ALA A 19 38.58 -8.65 13.81
CA ALA A 19 37.71 -7.54 13.46
C ALA A 19 36.37 -8.14 13.02
N VAL A 20 35.38 -8.16 13.92
CA VAL A 20 33.98 -8.31 13.55
C VAL A 20 33.66 -7.10 12.68
N GLN A 21 33.66 -7.32 11.36
CA GLN A 21 33.14 -6.35 10.41
C GLN A 21 31.66 -6.17 10.75
N PRO A 22 31.18 -4.97 11.12
CA PRO A 22 29.75 -4.73 11.14
C PRO A 22 29.25 -5.03 9.73
N GLY A 23 28.42 -6.07 9.60
CA GLY A 23 27.81 -6.41 8.33
C GLY A 23 27.20 -5.13 7.77
N LYS A 24 27.61 -4.75 6.55
CA LYS A 24 26.99 -3.62 5.85
C LYS A 24 25.50 -3.91 5.81
N ALA A 25 24.74 -3.25 6.68
CA ALA A 25 23.29 -3.22 6.56
C ALA A 25 23.03 -2.78 5.12
N LYS A 26 22.38 -3.65 4.36
CA LYS A 26 21.90 -3.31 3.02
C LYS A 26 21.11 -2.02 3.22
N ALA A 27 21.61 -0.90 2.71
CA ALA A 27 20.84 0.34 2.71
C ALA A 27 19.59 0.02 1.89
N LEU A 28 18.49 -0.25 2.59
CA LEU A 28 17.21 -0.56 1.99
C LEU A 28 16.79 0.70 1.26
N ASN A 29 16.44 0.57 -0.02
CA ASN A 29 15.82 1.63 -0.81
C ASN A 29 14.40 1.91 -0.28
N SER A 30 14.26 2.31 0.98
CA SER A 30 13.01 2.14 1.73
C SER A 30 12.11 3.37 1.72
N VAL A 31 12.68 4.59 1.71
CA VAL A 31 11.87 5.82 1.63
C VAL A 31 11.13 5.93 0.29
N PRO A 32 11.75 5.65 -0.88
CA PRO A 32 11.01 5.65 -2.15
C PRO A 32 9.87 4.61 -2.18
N ALA A 33 10.09 3.42 -1.61
CA ALA A 33 9.08 2.37 -1.56
C ALA A 33 7.87 2.75 -0.69
N ASP A 34 8.10 3.31 0.50
CA ASP A 34 7.02 3.77 1.38
C ASP A 34 6.22 4.93 0.73
N GLU A 35 6.91 5.85 0.04
CA GLU A 35 6.24 6.93 -0.70
C GLU A 35 5.39 6.41 -1.85
N ASP A 36 5.90 5.43 -2.61
CA ASP A 36 5.16 4.80 -3.69
C ASP A 36 3.93 4.06 -3.17
N PHE A 37 4.05 3.35 -2.03
CA PHE A 37 2.91 2.76 -1.34
C PHE A 37 1.85 3.82 -1.01
N VAL A 38 2.24 4.95 -0.40
CA VAL A 38 1.32 6.02 -0.03
C VAL A 38 0.62 6.60 -1.26
N ARG A 39 1.33 6.81 -2.37
CA ARG A 39 0.77 7.33 -3.62
C ARG A 39 -0.21 6.34 -4.24
N ASN A 40 0.15 5.07 -4.29
CA ASN A 40 -0.68 4.01 -4.85
C ASN A 40 -1.95 3.79 -4.02
N ALA A 41 -1.82 3.70 -2.69
CA ALA A 41 -2.96 3.57 -1.78
C ALA A 41 -3.92 4.77 -1.87
N ALA A 42 -3.41 6.00 -2.05
CA ALA A 42 -4.25 7.18 -2.23
C ALA A 42 -5.04 7.15 -3.54
N LYS A 43 -4.42 6.68 -4.63
CA LYS A 43 -5.05 6.56 -5.94
C LYS A 43 -6.07 5.43 -5.99
N GLY A 44 -5.70 4.23 -5.52
CA GLY A 44 -6.60 3.08 -5.41
C GLY A 44 -7.82 3.40 -4.56
N GLY A 45 -7.60 3.89 -3.33
CA GLY A 45 -8.68 4.28 -2.43
C GLY A 45 -9.64 5.32 -3.01
N LYS A 46 -9.14 6.28 -3.81
CA LYS A 46 -10.02 7.23 -4.52
C LYS A 46 -10.83 6.54 -5.63
N MET A 47 -10.21 5.66 -6.40
CA MET A 47 -10.90 4.89 -7.44
C MET A 47 -12.04 4.05 -6.84
N GLU A 48 -11.80 3.38 -5.73
CA GLU A 48 -12.81 2.56 -5.04
C GLU A 48 -13.97 3.38 -4.47
N VAL A 49 -13.72 4.61 -4.00
CA VAL A 49 -14.79 5.54 -3.63
C VAL A 49 -15.67 5.88 -4.83
N ASP A 50 -15.06 6.20 -5.98
CA ASP A 50 -15.81 6.56 -7.18
C ASP A 50 -16.57 5.35 -7.77
N LEU A 51 -15.96 4.16 -7.74
CA LEU A 51 -16.60 2.91 -8.15
C LEU A 51 -17.73 2.51 -7.20
N GLY A 52 -17.56 2.69 -5.89
CA GLY A 52 -18.62 2.48 -4.90
C GLY A 52 -19.83 3.39 -5.16
N ARG A 53 -19.61 4.67 -5.50
CA ARG A 53 -20.68 5.60 -5.92
C ARG A 53 -21.35 5.15 -7.22
N LEU A 54 -20.59 4.61 -8.16
CA LEU A 54 -21.15 4.07 -9.39
C LEU A 54 -22.03 2.85 -9.10
N ALA A 55 -21.61 1.96 -8.21
CA ALA A 55 -22.39 0.79 -7.80
C ALA A 55 -23.75 1.17 -7.22
N LEU A 56 -23.83 2.23 -6.39
CA LEU A 56 -25.10 2.74 -5.88
C LEU A 56 -26.08 3.16 -6.98
N LYS A 57 -25.57 3.62 -8.13
CA LYS A 57 -26.36 4.10 -9.27
C LYS A 57 -26.69 3.00 -10.30
N ARG A 58 -25.81 2.01 -10.46
CA ARG A 58 -25.86 1.07 -11.60
C ARG A 58 -26.26 -0.35 -11.20
N ALA A 59 -25.98 -0.74 -9.95
CA ALA A 59 -26.23 -2.10 -9.49
C ALA A 59 -27.72 -2.44 -9.42
N ARG A 60 -28.06 -3.70 -9.70
CA ARG A 60 -29.39 -4.25 -9.42
C ARG A 60 -29.41 -4.93 -8.06
N SER A 61 -28.36 -5.68 -7.74
CA SER A 61 -28.24 -6.44 -6.50
C SER A 61 -28.12 -5.54 -5.27
N LEU A 62 -28.97 -5.81 -4.26
CA LEU A 62 -28.87 -5.15 -2.95
C LEU A 62 -27.52 -5.44 -2.26
N ALA A 63 -26.95 -6.63 -2.49
CA ALA A 63 -25.64 -6.98 -1.92
C ALA A 63 -24.54 -6.10 -2.53
N VAL A 64 -24.56 -5.89 -3.85
CA VAL A 64 -23.60 -5.03 -4.56
C VAL A 64 -23.75 -3.57 -4.13
N LYS A 65 -24.98 -3.05 -4.00
CA LYS A 65 -25.21 -1.69 -3.49
C LYS A 65 -24.67 -1.49 -2.08
N ARG A 66 -24.92 -2.45 -1.18
CA ARG A 66 -24.41 -2.40 0.21
C ARG A 66 -22.89 -2.45 0.25
N PHE A 67 -22.28 -3.29 -0.57
CA PHE A 67 -20.83 -3.36 -0.68
C PHE A 67 -20.24 -2.04 -1.23
N GLY A 68 -20.81 -1.48 -2.30
CA GLY A 68 -20.42 -0.18 -2.84
C GLY A 68 -20.56 0.96 -1.81
N GLN A 69 -21.62 0.98 -1.02
CA GLN A 69 -21.75 1.94 0.09
C GLN A 69 -20.63 1.80 1.11
N ARG A 70 -20.23 0.57 1.43
CA ARG A 70 -19.14 0.29 2.35
C ARG A 70 -17.81 0.82 1.83
N MET A 71 -17.52 0.64 0.53
CA MET A 71 -16.33 1.20 -0.12
C MET A 71 -16.28 2.71 0.02
N VAL A 72 -17.39 3.40 -0.31
CA VAL A 72 -17.48 4.86 -0.17
C VAL A 72 -17.15 5.30 1.26
N THR A 73 -17.77 4.68 2.26
CA THR A 73 -17.61 5.07 3.66
C THR A 73 -16.19 4.83 4.18
N ASP A 74 -15.68 3.61 4.01
CA ASP A 74 -14.41 3.22 4.63
C ASP A 74 -13.20 3.81 3.88
N HIS A 75 -13.20 3.82 2.55
CA HIS A 75 -12.08 4.36 1.77
C HIS A 75 -12.06 5.90 1.81
N THR A 76 -13.20 6.58 1.94
CA THR A 76 -13.20 8.03 2.20
C THR A 76 -12.53 8.35 3.54
N ARG A 77 -12.83 7.57 4.59
CA ARG A 77 -12.20 7.74 5.91
C ARG A 77 -10.69 7.47 5.84
N ALA A 78 -10.29 6.33 5.26
CA ALA A 78 -8.88 5.95 5.11
C ALA A 78 -8.10 6.96 4.25
N GLY A 79 -8.66 7.40 3.12
CA GLY A 79 -8.05 8.40 2.24
C GLY A 79 -7.85 9.76 2.93
N ASN A 80 -8.77 10.17 3.81
CA ASN A 80 -8.58 11.39 4.61
C ASN A 80 -7.46 11.24 5.65
N GLU A 81 -7.31 10.07 6.26
CA GLU A 81 -6.19 9.78 7.16
C GLU A 81 -4.86 9.77 6.42
N LEU A 82 -4.80 9.07 5.28
CA LEU A 82 -3.62 8.98 4.43
C LEU A 82 -3.19 10.35 3.91
N LYS A 83 -4.15 11.20 3.49
CA LYS A 83 -3.86 12.58 3.08
C LYS A 83 -3.18 13.38 4.18
N ARG A 84 -3.64 13.27 5.43
CA ARG A 84 -3.00 13.94 6.58
C ARG A 84 -1.61 13.39 6.84
N LEU A 85 -1.41 12.08 6.72
CA LEU A 85 -0.10 11.45 6.87
C LEU A 85 0.87 11.94 5.78
N ALA A 86 0.47 11.89 4.51
CA ALA A 86 1.24 12.37 3.38
C ALA A 86 1.66 13.83 3.54
N MET A 87 0.74 14.71 3.99
CA MET A 87 1.07 16.12 4.28
C MET A 87 2.16 16.27 5.35
N ARG A 88 2.09 15.52 6.46
CA ARG A 88 3.12 15.56 7.52
C ARG A 88 4.48 15.07 7.02
N LYS A 89 4.47 14.06 6.15
CA LYS A 89 5.66 13.46 5.54
C LYS A 89 6.15 14.21 4.31
N LYS A 90 5.44 15.26 3.87
CA LYS A 90 5.71 16.05 2.66
C LYS A 90 5.69 15.22 1.36
N ILE A 91 4.90 14.14 1.36
CA ILE A 91 4.68 13.29 0.18
C ILE A 91 3.61 13.95 -0.69
N ALA A 92 3.94 14.23 -1.94
CA ALA A 92 2.98 14.79 -2.89
C ALA A 92 1.99 13.71 -3.34
N LEU A 93 0.69 13.96 -3.24
CA LEU A 93 -0.33 13.02 -3.73
C LEU A 93 -0.80 13.45 -5.11
N ALA A 94 -0.49 12.65 -6.14
CA ALA A 94 -1.12 12.76 -7.44
C ALA A 94 -2.46 12.01 -7.41
N MET A 95 -3.55 12.72 -7.14
CA MET A 95 -4.88 12.11 -7.00
C MET A 95 -5.62 11.90 -8.33
N ALA A 96 -4.95 12.18 -9.46
CA ALA A 96 -5.51 11.87 -10.77
C ALA A 96 -5.49 10.36 -10.99
N MET A 97 -6.61 9.83 -11.46
CA MET A 97 -6.69 8.44 -11.90
C MET A 97 -5.83 8.28 -13.17
N ASP A 98 -5.16 7.15 -13.32
CA ASP A 98 -4.35 6.88 -14.51
C ASP A 98 -5.24 6.46 -15.69
N PRO A 99 -4.67 6.26 -16.90
CA PRO A 99 -5.46 5.84 -18.05
C PRO A 99 -6.20 4.52 -17.85
N GLU A 100 -5.58 3.55 -17.17
CA GLU A 100 -6.18 2.24 -16.91
C GLU A 100 -7.40 2.35 -15.98
N GLY A 101 -7.28 3.06 -14.86
CA GLY A 101 -8.41 3.31 -13.97
C GLY A 101 -9.54 4.09 -14.65
N HIS A 102 -9.21 5.08 -15.51
CA HIS A 102 -10.21 5.80 -16.28
C HIS A 102 -10.96 4.90 -17.25
N ALA A 103 -10.24 4.03 -17.97
CA ALA A 103 -10.83 3.09 -18.90
C ALA A 103 -11.79 2.12 -18.19
N GLU A 104 -11.40 1.63 -17.01
CA GLU A 104 -12.24 0.72 -16.23
C GLU A 104 -13.49 1.40 -15.67
N MET A 105 -13.35 2.63 -15.16
CA MET A 105 -14.47 3.47 -14.76
C MET A 105 -15.43 3.72 -15.92
N GLU A 106 -14.91 4.07 -17.10
CA GLU A 106 -15.71 4.31 -18.30
C GLU A 106 -16.45 3.04 -18.73
N ARG A 107 -15.77 1.89 -18.77
CA ARG A 107 -16.34 0.59 -19.10
C ARG A 107 -17.50 0.25 -18.18
N LEU A 108 -17.29 0.29 -16.86
CA LEU A 108 -18.33 0.01 -15.86
C LEU A 108 -19.49 1.01 -15.94
N SER A 109 -19.22 2.28 -16.28
CA SER A 109 -20.27 3.30 -16.39
C SER A 109 -21.27 3.05 -17.53
N LYS A 110 -20.91 2.21 -18.51
CA LYS A 110 -21.78 1.81 -19.61
C LYS A 110 -22.67 0.62 -19.25
N LEU A 111 -22.30 -0.15 -18.23
CA LEU A 111 -23.05 -1.32 -17.77
C LEU A 111 -24.17 -0.93 -16.79
N ARG A 112 -25.18 -1.80 -16.69
CA ARG A 112 -26.26 -1.70 -15.69
C ARG A 112 -26.73 -3.07 -15.25
N GLY A 113 -27.39 -3.10 -14.09
CA GLY A 113 -28.07 -4.28 -13.57
C GLY A 113 -27.14 -5.47 -13.40
N ALA A 114 -27.54 -6.65 -13.88
CA ALA A 114 -26.79 -7.89 -13.67
C ALA A 114 -25.39 -7.87 -14.31
N GLU A 115 -25.23 -7.23 -15.48
CA GLU A 115 -23.92 -7.11 -16.13
C GLU A 115 -22.98 -6.21 -15.33
N PHE A 116 -23.50 -5.08 -14.83
CA PHE A 116 -22.75 -4.23 -13.93
C PHE A 116 -22.37 -4.97 -12.65
N ASP A 117 -23.34 -5.66 -12.04
CA ASP A 117 -23.15 -6.36 -10.78
C ASP A 117 -21.97 -7.35 -10.87
N ARG A 118 -21.92 -8.18 -11.93
CA ARG A 118 -20.82 -9.13 -12.17
C ARG A 118 -19.48 -8.42 -12.40
N ALA A 119 -19.45 -7.51 -13.36
CA ALA A 119 -18.23 -6.81 -13.73
C ALA A 119 -17.62 -6.03 -12.56
N TYR A 120 -18.45 -5.39 -11.75
CA TYR A 120 -18.02 -4.65 -10.57
C TYR A 120 -17.48 -5.59 -9.49
N THR A 121 -18.17 -6.70 -9.19
CA THR A 121 -17.68 -7.62 -8.14
C THR A 121 -16.40 -8.34 -8.56
N ASP A 122 -16.25 -8.70 -9.84
CA ASP A 122 -15.02 -9.34 -10.33
C ASP A 122 -13.82 -8.40 -10.19
N LEU A 123 -13.99 -7.12 -10.58
CA LEU A 123 -12.97 -6.09 -10.39
C LEU A 123 -12.62 -5.94 -8.91
N MET A 124 -13.62 -5.77 -8.03
CA MET A 124 -13.37 -5.50 -6.61
C MET A 124 -12.74 -6.69 -5.88
N VAL A 125 -12.99 -7.92 -6.28
CA VAL A 125 -12.27 -9.08 -5.73
C VAL A 125 -10.80 -9.03 -6.12
N SER A 126 -10.50 -8.85 -7.41
CA SER A 126 -9.10 -8.78 -7.88
C SER A 126 -8.34 -7.62 -7.24
N ASP A 127 -8.97 -6.45 -7.15
CA ASP A 127 -8.38 -5.23 -6.58
C ASP A 127 -8.06 -5.43 -5.10
N HIS A 128 -9.00 -5.96 -4.32
CA HIS A 128 -8.80 -6.20 -2.90
C HIS A 128 -7.80 -7.34 -2.58
N GLU A 129 -7.63 -8.32 -3.47
CA GLU A 129 -6.56 -9.32 -3.32
C GLU A 129 -5.18 -8.68 -3.41
N LYS A 130 -5.00 -7.77 -4.38
CA LYS A 130 -3.77 -6.99 -4.55
C LYS A 130 -3.55 -6.07 -3.35
N ASP A 131 -4.56 -5.29 -2.96
CA ASP A 131 -4.46 -4.32 -1.87
C ASP A 131 -4.14 -4.99 -0.53
N VAL A 132 -4.74 -6.15 -0.24
CA VAL A 132 -4.37 -6.93 0.96
C VAL A 132 -2.90 -7.33 0.94
N GLY A 133 -2.35 -7.72 -0.22
CA GLY A 133 -0.94 -8.04 -0.38
C GLY A 133 -0.03 -6.82 -0.17
N GLU A 134 -0.37 -5.70 -0.79
CA GLU A 134 0.41 -4.45 -0.70
C GLU A 134 0.43 -3.90 0.73
N PHE A 135 -0.73 -3.84 1.39
CA PHE A 135 -0.83 -3.37 2.77
C PHE A 135 -0.17 -4.31 3.77
N GLN A 136 -0.22 -5.63 3.54
CA GLN A 136 0.52 -6.59 4.38
C GLN A 136 2.03 -6.39 4.22
N ASN A 137 2.53 -6.25 2.98
CA ASN A 137 3.93 -5.99 2.74
C ASN A 137 4.42 -4.69 3.39
N GLU A 138 3.67 -3.60 3.26
CA GLU A 138 4.02 -2.33 3.91
C GLU A 138 4.01 -2.44 5.43
N ALA A 139 2.99 -3.10 6.01
CA ALA A 139 2.89 -3.30 7.45
C ALA A 139 4.10 -4.08 8.00
N ASP A 140 4.56 -5.11 7.30
CA ASP A 140 5.65 -5.97 7.73
C ASP A 140 7.03 -5.33 7.43
N ASN A 141 7.20 -4.84 6.21
CA ASN A 141 8.51 -4.52 5.63
C ASN A 141 8.77 -3.02 5.40
N GLY A 142 7.77 -2.14 5.56
CA GLY A 142 7.96 -0.69 5.39
C GLY A 142 9.02 -0.15 6.34
N ALA A 143 9.61 1.00 6.04
CA ALA A 143 10.64 1.61 6.89
C ALA A 143 10.10 2.74 7.77
N ASP A 144 9.23 3.58 7.24
CA ASP A 144 8.64 4.68 8.00
C ASP A 144 7.57 4.16 8.97
N ALA A 145 7.84 4.32 10.27
CA ALA A 145 6.99 3.79 11.32
C ALA A 145 5.52 4.26 11.24
N ASP A 146 5.25 5.49 10.77
CA ASP A 146 3.89 6.00 10.67
C ASP A 146 3.15 5.40 9.46
N ILE A 147 3.86 5.17 8.34
CA ILE A 147 3.30 4.54 7.14
C ILE A 147 3.03 3.06 7.40
N LYS A 148 3.98 2.33 8.00
CA LYS A 148 3.75 0.96 8.47
C LYS A 148 2.52 0.87 9.37
N ALA A 149 2.40 1.78 10.34
CA ALA A 149 1.30 1.77 11.29
C ALA A 149 -0.04 2.07 10.60
N PHE A 150 -0.07 2.97 9.61
CA PHE A 150 -1.25 3.19 8.78
C PHE A 150 -1.65 1.92 8.00
N ALA A 151 -0.68 1.26 7.36
CA ALA A 151 -0.93 0.03 6.62
C ALA A 151 -1.49 -1.08 7.53
N ALA A 152 -0.82 -1.31 8.67
CA ALA A 152 -1.22 -2.32 9.67
C ALA A 152 -2.64 -2.08 10.23
N ARG A 153 -3.02 -0.82 10.51
CA ARG A 153 -4.37 -0.49 10.99
C ARG A 153 -5.45 -0.64 9.93
N THR A 154 -5.11 -0.42 8.66
CA THR A 154 -6.06 -0.47 7.55
C THR A 154 -6.29 -1.90 7.06
N LEU A 155 -5.28 -2.75 7.11
CA LEU A 155 -5.27 -4.11 6.59
C LEU A 155 -6.45 -5.01 7.05
N PRO A 156 -6.89 -5.01 8.32
CA PRO A 156 -8.06 -5.81 8.72
C PRO A 156 -9.35 -5.39 8.01
N THR A 157 -9.48 -4.09 7.69
CA THR A 157 -10.63 -3.57 6.94
C THR A 157 -10.60 -4.07 5.50
N LEU A 158 -9.44 -4.02 4.83
CA LEU A 158 -9.27 -4.56 3.47
C LEU A 158 -9.53 -6.06 3.40
N LYS A 159 -9.06 -6.84 4.38
CA LYS A 159 -9.38 -8.29 4.48
C LYS A 159 -10.89 -8.53 4.62
N THR A 160 -11.58 -7.68 5.39
CA THR A 160 -13.04 -7.73 5.51
C THR A 160 -13.71 -7.38 4.19
N HIS A 161 -13.24 -6.34 3.51
CA HIS A 161 -13.78 -5.93 2.22
C HIS A 161 -13.59 -7.01 1.15
N LEU A 162 -12.44 -7.69 1.08
CA LEU A 162 -12.23 -8.83 0.19
C LEU A 162 -13.26 -9.95 0.44
N SER A 163 -13.52 -10.26 1.72
CA SER A 163 -14.55 -11.25 2.08
C SER A 163 -15.95 -10.81 1.59
N LEU A 164 -16.29 -9.53 1.77
CA LEU A 164 -17.57 -8.98 1.31
C LEU A 164 -17.68 -8.93 -0.21
N ALA A 165 -16.59 -8.61 -0.92
CA ALA A 165 -16.53 -8.61 -2.39
C ALA A 165 -16.82 -10.02 -2.92
N ARG A 166 -16.15 -11.04 -2.38
CA ARG A 166 -16.38 -12.46 -2.73
C ARG A 166 -17.81 -12.90 -2.41
N ALA A 167 -18.35 -12.48 -1.27
CA ALA A 167 -19.73 -12.79 -0.90
C ALA A 167 -20.76 -12.09 -1.81
N ALA A 168 -20.48 -10.87 -2.28
CA ALA A 168 -21.30 -10.17 -3.26
C ALA A 168 -21.22 -10.86 -4.64
N ALA A 169 -20.02 -11.23 -5.09
CA ALA A 169 -19.77 -11.95 -6.34
C ALA A 169 -20.57 -13.25 -6.39
N ALA A 170 -20.55 -14.04 -5.30
CA ALA A 170 -21.29 -15.30 -5.21
C ALA A 170 -22.81 -15.16 -5.37
N LYS A 171 -23.38 -13.96 -5.15
CA LYS A 171 -24.82 -13.68 -5.26
C LYS A 171 -25.24 -13.13 -6.63
N VAL A 172 -24.29 -12.90 -7.53
CA VAL A 172 -24.53 -12.28 -8.85
C VAL A 172 -24.00 -13.11 -10.01
N LYS A 173 -23.41 -14.28 -9.70
CA LYS A 173 -23.10 -15.34 -10.66
C LYS A 173 -24.38 -15.90 -11.29
#